data_AF-A0A246B9H0-F1
#
_entry.id   AF-A0A246B9H0-F1
#
_cell.length_a   1.000
_cell.length_b   1.000
_cell.length_c   1.000
_cell.angle_alpha   90.00
_cell.angle_beta   90.00
_cell.angle_gamma   90.00
#
_symmetry.space_group_name_H-M   'P 1'
#
loop_
_entity.id
_entity.type
_entity.pdbx_description
1 polymer ?
#
loop_
_entity_poly.entity_id
_entity_poly.type
_entity_poly.pdbx_seq_one_letter_code
_entity_poly.pdbx_strand_id
1 'polypeptide(L)'
;MKNLFKIIMLGVLMAIFNACSSQNTAANANISKLLKENEFTFIAQRANPASADVVNVLTSMPNSTSTQVLNLDYGYSLKIMKNEITAVLPYFGRMFTSNYDNTNNSYRFTSKDFTLTQKAGKKGSTIYFINTKDQQNVRRMILEVFPNGKAYLNIDSTDRQPISYDGYIQENSK
;
A
#
# COMPACT_ATOMS: atom_id res chain seq x y z
N MET A 1 33.20 3.00 -49.19
CA MET A 1 33.20 3.74 -47.90
C MET A 1 31.82 4.28 -47.48
N LYS A 2 30.97 4.77 -48.40
CA LYS A 2 29.63 5.32 -48.04
C LYS A 2 28.67 4.33 -47.36
N ASN A 3 28.76 3.03 -47.67
CA ASN A 3 27.89 2.01 -47.08
C ASN A 3 28.39 1.50 -45.73
N LEU A 4 29.69 1.64 -45.45
CA LEU A 4 30.28 1.29 -44.14
C LEU A 4 29.87 2.30 -43.06
N PHE A 5 29.80 3.58 -43.43
CA PHE A 5 29.32 4.65 -42.55
C PHE A 5 27.85 4.45 -42.16
N LYS A 6 27.01 3.97 -43.09
CA LYS A 6 25.60 3.64 -42.82
C LYS A 6 25.42 2.44 -41.89
N ILE A 7 26.26 1.41 -42.02
CA ILE A 7 26.24 0.21 -41.15
C ILE A 7 26.69 0.57 -39.73
N ILE A 8 27.72 1.40 -39.58
CA ILE A 8 28.17 1.91 -38.28
C ILE A 8 27.07 2.78 -37.63
N MET A 9 26.39 3.63 -38.41
CA MET A 9 25.31 4.47 -37.87
C MET A 9 24.08 3.65 -37.43
N LEU A 10 23.77 2.54 -38.11
CA LEU A 10 22.67 1.65 -37.73
C LEU A 10 22.98 0.84 -36.46
N GLY A 11 24.25 0.46 -36.24
CA GLY A 11 24.70 -0.21 -35.01
C GLY A 11 24.67 0.70 -33.78
N VAL A 12 25.01 1.98 -33.95
CA VAL A 12 24.96 2.98 -32.86
C VAL A 12 23.51 3.29 -32.44
N LEU A 13 22.55 3.24 -33.39
CA LEU A 13 21.13 3.44 -33.11
C LEU A 13 20.49 2.27 -32.32
N MET A 14 21.10 1.09 -32.33
CA MET A 14 20.60 -0.10 -31.62
C MET A 14 21.15 -0.23 -30.19
N ALA A 15 22.24 0.49 -29.87
CA ALA A 15 22.84 0.50 -28.53
C ALA A 15 22.09 1.40 -27.52
N ILE A 16 21.32 2.38 -28.00
CA ILE A 16 20.57 3.34 -27.16
C ILE A 16 19.26 2.76 -26.58
N PHE A 17 18.77 1.62 -27.05
CA PHE A 17 17.56 0.98 -26.49
C PHE A 17 17.82 0.09 -25.26
N ASN A 18 19.09 -0.18 -24.90
CA ASN A 18 19.44 -1.00 -23.73
C ASN A 18 19.75 -0.18 -22.46
N ALA A 19 19.68 1.15 -22.52
CA ALA A 19 20.00 2.03 -21.39
C ALA A 19 18.79 2.35 -20.49
N CYS A 20 17.78 1.49 -20.43
CA CYS A 20 16.65 1.64 -19.49
C CYS A 20 16.67 0.52 -18.43
N SER A 21 17.77 0.40 -17.70
CA SER A 21 17.77 -0.25 -16.39
C SER A 21 17.65 0.82 -15.30
N SER A 22 16.45 1.39 -15.14
CA SER A 22 16.12 2.22 -13.99
C SER A 22 16.12 1.37 -12.72
N GLN A 23 17.30 1.16 -12.13
CA GLN A 23 17.46 0.57 -10.81
C GLN A 23 17.88 1.67 -9.82
N ASN A 24 16.89 2.18 -9.07
CA ASN A 24 17.11 2.98 -7.86
C ASN A 24 17.71 2.08 -6.76
N THR A 25 19.00 1.76 -6.85
CA THR A 25 19.70 0.90 -5.88
C THR A 25 19.80 1.53 -4.48
N ALA A 26 19.87 2.86 -4.40
CA ALA A 26 19.93 3.60 -3.13
C ALA A 26 18.61 3.55 -2.34
N ALA A 27 17.45 3.63 -3.02
CA ALA A 27 16.15 3.51 -2.36
C ALA A 27 15.95 2.10 -1.78
N ASN A 28 16.37 1.06 -2.51
CA ASN A 28 16.21 -0.34 -2.10
C ASN A 28 17.04 -0.70 -0.84
N ALA A 29 18.21 -0.08 -0.64
CA ALA A 29 19.05 -0.34 0.52
C ALA A 29 18.36 0.07 1.84
N ASN A 30 17.72 1.24 1.86
CA ASN A 30 16.97 1.71 3.03
C ASN A 30 15.75 0.83 3.32
N ILE A 31 15.02 0.40 2.27
CA ILE A 31 13.88 -0.52 2.41
C ILE A 31 14.32 -1.84 3.08
N SER A 32 15.44 -2.41 2.66
CA SER A 32 15.94 -3.67 3.24
C SER A 32 16.26 -3.55 4.74
N LYS A 33 16.65 -2.37 5.21
CA LYS A 33 16.87 -2.07 6.64
C LYS A 33 15.54 -2.02 7.39
N LEU A 34 14.56 -1.27 6.87
CA LEU A 34 13.22 -1.16 7.46
C LEU A 34 12.54 -2.53 7.62
N LEU A 35 12.69 -3.41 6.62
CA LEU A 35 12.12 -4.76 6.65
C LEU A 35 12.79 -5.68 7.68
N LYS A 36 14.06 -5.43 8.03
CA LYS A 36 14.77 -6.18 9.08
C LYS A 36 14.36 -5.72 10.48
N GLU A 37 14.19 -4.42 10.65
CA GLU A 37 13.84 -3.81 11.94
C GLU A 37 12.35 -4.00 12.27
N ASN A 38 11.49 -4.21 11.26
CA ASN A 38 10.03 -4.29 11.39
C ASN A 38 9.40 -3.01 11.94
N GLU A 39 10.08 -1.90 11.77
CA GLU A 39 9.65 -0.59 12.24
C GLU A 39 9.64 0.37 11.04
N PHE A 40 8.44 0.67 10.55
CA PHE A 40 8.23 1.55 9.42
C PHE A 40 6.77 2.01 9.36
N THR A 41 6.53 3.04 8.57
CA THR A 41 5.19 3.56 8.32
C THR A 41 4.80 3.23 6.89
N PHE A 42 3.67 2.53 6.72
CA PHE A 42 2.99 2.44 5.44
C PHE A 42 2.17 3.71 5.22
N ILE A 43 2.37 4.38 4.09
CA ILE A 43 1.62 5.57 3.67
C ILE A 43 0.65 5.15 2.55
N ALA A 44 -0.64 5.29 2.81
CA ALA A 44 -1.68 4.95 1.85
C ALA A 44 -1.83 6.08 0.82
N GLN A 45 -1.81 5.72 -0.47
CA GLN A 45 -2.00 6.65 -1.59
C GLN A 45 -3.34 6.46 -2.28
N ARG A 46 -3.92 5.26 -2.20
CA ARG A 46 -5.21 4.95 -2.80
C ARG A 46 -5.94 3.90 -1.97
N ALA A 47 -7.25 4.09 -1.80
CA ALA A 47 -8.15 3.11 -1.22
C ALA A 47 -8.84 2.28 -2.31
N ASN A 48 -9.02 0.98 -2.06
CA ASN A 48 -9.65 0.03 -2.98
C ASN A 48 -10.72 -0.77 -2.21
N PRO A 49 -11.95 -0.26 -2.15
CA PRO A 49 -13.07 -0.97 -1.53
C PRO A 49 -13.39 -2.27 -2.28
N ALA A 50 -13.67 -3.35 -1.56
CA ALA A 50 -14.10 -4.60 -2.19
C ALA A 50 -15.53 -4.56 -2.75
N SER A 51 -16.32 -3.55 -2.37
CA SER A 51 -17.74 -3.44 -2.69
C SER A 51 -17.98 -2.89 -4.10
N ALA A 52 -18.69 -3.66 -4.94
CA ALA A 52 -19.13 -3.20 -6.26
C ALA A 52 -20.07 -1.98 -6.16
N ASP A 53 -20.83 -1.83 -5.07
CA ASP A 53 -21.76 -0.71 -4.87
C ASP A 53 -21.04 0.63 -4.84
N VAL A 54 -19.90 0.73 -4.14
CA VAL A 54 -19.10 1.96 -4.10
C VAL A 54 -18.59 2.29 -5.50
N VAL A 55 -18.11 1.30 -6.25
CA VAL A 55 -17.65 1.49 -7.63
C VAL A 55 -18.80 1.99 -8.51
N ASN A 56 -19.95 1.34 -8.45
CA ASN A 56 -21.13 1.70 -9.25
C ASN A 56 -21.59 3.13 -8.97
N VAL A 57 -21.65 3.53 -7.69
CA VAL A 57 -22.00 4.90 -7.29
C VAL A 57 -20.99 5.89 -7.88
N LEU A 58 -19.68 5.63 -7.70
CA LEU A 58 -18.64 6.53 -8.20
C LEU A 58 -18.65 6.66 -9.73
N THR A 59 -18.99 5.58 -10.45
CA THR A 59 -19.12 5.59 -11.92
C THR A 59 -20.39 6.24 -12.44
N SER A 60 -21.42 6.38 -11.59
CA SER A 60 -22.68 7.02 -11.95
C SER A 60 -22.66 8.55 -11.81
N MET A 61 -21.63 9.11 -11.19
CA MET A 61 -21.50 10.55 -10.96
C MET A 61 -21.05 11.29 -12.24
N PRO A 62 -21.80 12.29 -12.73
CA PRO A 62 -21.39 13.10 -13.88
C PRO A 62 -20.07 13.84 -13.58
N ASN A 63 -19.13 13.84 -14.53
CA ASN A 63 -17.79 14.44 -14.39
C ASN A 63 -16.91 13.89 -13.25
N SER A 64 -17.32 12.78 -12.62
CA SER A 64 -16.48 12.08 -11.66
C SER A 64 -15.44 11.27 -12.43
N THR A 65 -14.18 11.69 -12.33
CA THR A 65 -13.10 10.70 -12.41
C THR A 65 -13.24 9.83 -11.17
N SER A 66 -14.08 8.78 -11.27
CA SER A 66 -14.43 7.82 -10.22
C SER A 66 -13.20 7.25 -9.50
N THR A 67 -12.03 7.33 -10.16
CA THR A 67 -10.71 6.93 -9.67
C THR A 67 -10.01 7.97 -8.79
N GLN A 68 -10.29 9.27 -8.93
CA GLN A 68 -9.64 10.32 -8.14
C GLN A 68 -10.17 10.41 -6.71
N VAL A 69 -11.46 10.15 -6.49
CA VAL A 69 -12.07 10.19 -5.14
C VAL A 69 -11.43 9.17 -4.19
N LEU A 70 -10.87 8.09 -4.75
CA LEU A 70 -10.20 7.04 -4.00
C LEU A 70 -8.69 7.29 -3.85
N ASN A 71 -8.14 8.30 -4.53
CA ASN A 71 -6.77 8.75 -4.27
C ASN A 71 -6.78 9.55 -2.96
N LEU A 72 -5.86 9.19 -2.08
CA LEU A 72 -5.79 9.72 -0.73
C LEU A 72 -4.76 10.84 -0.66
N ASP A 73 -5.12 11.92 0.04
CA ASP A 73 -4.18 12.96 0.43
C ASP A 73 -3.16 12.44 1.47
N TYR A 74 -2.18 13.28 1.79
CA TYR A 74 -1.16 12.94 2.79
C TYR A 74 -1.76 12.73 4.19
N GLY A 75 -1.17 11.80 4.96
CA GLY A 75 -1.47 11.60 6.38
C GLY A 75 -2.20 10.29 6.72
N TYR A 76 -2.71 9.57 5.72
CA TYR A 76 -3.28 8.24 5.94
C TYR A 76 -2.20 7.17 6.01
N SER A 77 -2.14 6.45 7.12
CA SER A 77 -1.00 5.57 7.41
C SER A 77 -1.31 4.40 8.32
N LEU A 78 -0.44 3.39 8.25
CA LEU A 78 -0.28 2.35 9.26
C LEU A 78 1.16 2.41 9.77
N LYS A 79 1.35 2.96 10.97
CA LYS A 79 2.64 3.03 11.65
C LYS A 79 2.87 1.76 12.44
N ILE A 80 3.96 1.05 12.14
CA ILE A 80 4.37 -0.17 12.83
C ILE A 80 5.62 0.16 13.65
N MET A 81 5.54 -0.06 14.95
CA MET A 81 6.65 0.01 15.90
C MET A 81 6.71 -1.30 16.68
N LYS A 82 7.82 -1.53 17.39
CA LYS A 82 8.06 -2.78 18.13
C LYS A 82 6.90 -3.20 19.07
N ASN A 83 6.31 -2.24 19.78
CA ASN A 83 5.31 -2.50 20.83
C ASN A 83 3.97 -1.82 20.55
N GLU A 84 3.81 -1.17 19.40
CA GLU A 84 2.62 -0.39 19.10
C GLU A 84 2.38 -0.32 17.59
N ILE A 85 1.11 -0.49 17.19
CA ILE A 85 0.63 -0.24 15.84
C ILE A 85 -0.42 0.86 15.90
N THR A 86 -0.25 1.90 15.09
CA THR A 86 -1.21 2.99 14.97
C THR A 86 -1.73 3.06 13.54
N ALA A 87 -3.04 2.93 13.38
CA ALA A 87 -3.73 2.99 12.10
C ALA A 87 -4.53 4.29 12.00
N VAL A 88 -4.37 4.98 10.89
CA VAL A 88 -5.13 6.16 10.49
C VAL A 88 -5.49 5.99 9.01
N LEU A 89 -6.56 5.23 8.73
CA LEU A 89 -6.96 4.86 7.38
C LEU A 89 -8.45 5.13 7.14
N PRO A 90 -8.82 5.78 6.03
CA PRO A 90 -10.21 6.09 5.72
C PRO A 90 -10.92 4.84 5.21
N TYR A 91 -12.18 4.66 5.55
CA TYR A 91 -12.97 3.52 5.05
C TYR A 91 -14.00 3.99 4.04
N PHE A 92 -14.13 3.25 2.95
CA PHE A 92 -15.21 3.39 1.98
C PHE A 92 -15.80 1.99 1.75
N GLY A 93 -17.10 1.84 1.94
CA GLY A 93 -17.75 0.53 1.82
C GLY A 93 -18.96 0.41 2.72
N ARG A 94 -19.51 -0.80 2.75
CA ARG A 94 -20.69 -1.11 3.55
C ARG A 94 -20.29 -1.65 4.92
N MET A 95 -20.83 -1.05 5.96
CA MET A 95 -20.82 -1.58 7.32
C MET A 95 -22.04 -2.49 7.51
N PHE A 96 -21.84 -3.62 8.20
CA PHE A 96 -22.88 -4.61 8.51
C PHE A 96 -23.60 -4.29 9.81
N THR A 97 -22.93 -3.58 10.72
CA THR A 97 -23.50 -3.12 11.98
C THR A 97 -23.64 -1.60 11.92
N SER A 98 -24.82 -1.08 12.20
CA SER A 98 -25.02 0.37 12.31
C SER A 98 -24.57 0.79 13.70
N ASN A 99 -23.46 1.51 13.80
CA ASN A 99 -23.21 2.32 14.97
C ASN A 99 -23.84 3.70 14.72
N TYR A 100 -24.66 4.18 15.67
CA TYR A 100 -25.27 5.51 15.59
C TYR A 100 -24.21 6.63 15.62
N ASP A 101 -23.03 6.29 16.15
CA ASP A 101 -21.86 7.15 16.20
C ASP A 101 -21.11 7.13 14.86
N ASN A 102 -21.28 8.20 14.09
CA ASN A 102 -20.65 8.42 12.80
C ASN A 102 -19.15 8.76 12.87
N THR A 103 -18.58 8.92 14.07
CA THR A 103 -17.15 9.26 14.24
C THR A 103 -16.23 8.05 14.05
N ASN A 104 -16.78 6.83 14.16
CA ASN A 104 -16.03 5.56 14.09
C ASN A 104 -16.04 4.89 12.71
N ASN A 105 -16.33 5.66 11.66
CA ASN A 105 -16.44 5.12 10.30
C ASN A 105 -15.09 4.83 9.66
N SER A 106 -13.97 5.34 10.17
CA SER A 106 -12.61 5.05 9.68
C SER A 106 -11.85 4.06 10.57
N TYR A 107 -10.75 3.49 10.09
CA TYR A 107 -9.79 2.79 10.95
C TYR A 107 -8.87 3.80 11.63
N ARG A 108 -9.24 4.22 12.83
CA ARG A 108 -8.44 5.11 13.69
C ARG A 108 -8.25 4.47 15.04
N PHE A 109 -7.13 3.78 15.22
CA PHE A 109 -6.85 3.08 16.46
C PHE A 109 -5.37 2.94 16.73
N THR A 110 -5.05 2.67 17.99
CA THR A 110 -3.74 2.25 18.44
C THR A 110 -3.88 0.91 19.15
N SER A 111 -3.06 -0.07 18.75
CA SER A 111 -3.00 -1.41 19.33
C SER A 111 -1.64 -1.64 19.97
N LYS A 112 -1.64 -2.12 21.21
CA LYS A 112 -0.44 -2.53 21.95
C LYS A 112 -0.40 -4.04 22.21
N ASP A 113 -1.52 -4.75 22.04
CA ASP A 113 -1.57 -6.21 22.02
C ASP A 113 -1.85 -6.71 20.60
N PHE A 114 -0.78 -7.02 19.88
CA PHE A 114 -0.85 -7.59 18.55
C PHE A 114 0.21 -8.67 18.34
N THR A 115 0.00 -9.47 17.31
CA THR A 115 0.97 -10.42 16.76
C THR A 115 1.34 -9.98 15.36
N LEU A 116 2.63 -10.04 15.03
CA LEU A 116 3.17 -9.76 13.71
C LEU A 116 4.02 -10.94 13.27
N THR A 117 3.67 -11.56 12.14
CA THR A 117 4.44 -12.65 11.54
C THR A 117 4.74 -12.35 10.09
N GLN A 118 5.82 -12.93 9.57
CA GLN A 118 6.29 -12.67 8.21
C GLN A 118 6.33 -13.93 7.37
N LYS A 119 6.12 -13.77 6.07
CA LYS A 119 6.41 -14.77 5.05
C LYS A 119 7.03 -14.12 3.82
N ALA A 120 7.85 -14.89 3.11
CA ALA A 120 8.29 -14.50 1.77
C ALA A 120 7.09 -14.55 0.81
N GLY A 121 6.89 -13.47 0.06
CA GLY A 121 5.89 -13.37 -1.00
C GLY A 121 6.50 -13.55 -2.39
N LYS A 122 5.71 -13.24 -3.41
CA LYS A 122 6.15 -13.36 -4.82
C LYS A 122 7.02 -12.16 -5.20
N LYS A 123 7.87 -12.31 -6.22
CA LYS A 123 8.72 -11.21 -6.74
C LYS A 123 9.61 -10.56 -5.64
N GLY A 124 10.01 -11.34 -4.64
CA GLY A 124 10.85 -10.88 -3.53
C GLY A 124 10.13 -9.98 -2.52
N SER A 125 8.79 -9.98 -2.49
CA SER A 125 8.04 -9.24 -1.47
C SER A 125 8.13 -9.91 -0.09
N THR A 126 7.87 -9.12 0.95
CA THR A 126 7.68 -9.60 2.33
C THR A 126 6.24 -9.36 2.73
N ILE A 127 5.56 -10.40 3.20
CA ILE A 127 4.16 -10.35 3.64
C ILE A 127 4.11 -10.36 5.16
N TYR A 128 3.54 -9.31 5.74
CA TYR A 128 3.29 -9.13 7.16
C TYR A 128 1.84 -9.52 7.47
N PHE A 129 1.64 -10.44 8.40
CA PHE A 129 0.33 -10.78 8.95
C PHE A 129 0.24 -10.19 10.35
N ILE A 130 -0.66 -9.22 10.51
CA ILE A 130 -0.87 -8.49 11.75
C ILE A 130 -2.26 -8.85 12.28
N ASN A 131 -2.31 -9.38 13.51
CA ASN A 131 -3.57 -9.62 14.22
C ASN A 131 -3.53 -8.88 15.55
N THR A 132 -4.42 -7.90 15.69
CA THR A 132 -4.65 -7.14 16.93
C THR A 132 -5.62 -7.91 17.83
N LYS A 133 -5.35 -7.95 19.14
CA LYS A 133 -6.24 -8.60 20.12
C LYS A 133 -7.03 -7.61 20.96
N ASP A 134 -6.59 -6.36 21.01
CA ASP A 134 -7.23 -5.27 21.72
C ASP A 134 -8.19 -4.44 20.85
N GLN A 135 -8.30 -4.75 19.54
CA GLN A 135 -9.25 -4.13 18.62
C GLN A 135 -10.41 -5.08 18.33
N GLN A 136 -11.64 -4.66 18.65
CA GLN A 136 -12.82 -5.54 18.56
C GLN A 136 -13.18 -5.93 17.13
N ASN A 137 -13.10 -4.98 16.19
CA ASN A 137 -13.66 -5.18 14.85
C ASN A 137 -12.61 -5.53 13.79
N VAL A 138 -11.33 -5.28 14.06
CA VAL A 138 -10.23 -5.56 13.12
C VAL A 138 -9.75 -6.98 13.32
N ARG A 139 -10.09 -7.88 12.39
CA ARG A 139 -9.74 -9.30 12.48
C ARG A 139 -8.31 -9.57 12.04
N ARG A 140 -7.91 -8.96 10.93
CA ARG A 140 -6.58 -9.19 10.33
C ARG A 140 -6.19 -8.05 9.40
N MET A 141 -4.93 -7.66 9.46
CA MET A 141 -4.28 -6.83 8.46
C MET A 141 -3.17 -7.64 7.77
N ILE A 142 -3.14 -7.59 6.44
CA ILE A 142 -2.12 -8.24 5.62
C ILE A 142 -1.43 -7.14 4.81
N LEU A 143 -0.15 -6.92 5.08
CA LEU A 143 0.66 -5.93 4.38
C LEU A 143 1.73 -6.64 3.55
N GLU A 144 1.68 -6.48 2.24
CA GLU A 144 2.72 -6.95 1.33
C GLU A 144 3.62 -5.79 0.93
N VAL A 145 4.93 -5.91 1.16
CA VAL A 145 5.93 -4.89 0.82
C VAL A 145 6.88 -5.43 -0.24
N PHE A 146 7.02 -4.71 -1.35
CA PHE A 146 7.89 -5.07 -2.46
C PHE A 146 9.30 -4.47 -2.29
N PRO A 147 10.33 -5.03 -2.95
CA PRO A 147 11.72 -4.54 -2.83
C PRO A 147 11.91 -3.06 -3.18
N ASN A 148 11.03 -2.50 -4.01
CA ASN A 148 11.03 -1.09 -4.41
C ASN A 148 10.31 -0.16 -3.42
N GLY A 149 9.89 -0.67 -2.24
CA GLY A 149 9.19 0.09 -1.22
C GLY A 149 7.69 0.27 -1.47
N LYS A 150 7.16 -0.11 -2.64
CA LYS A 150 5.71 -0.17 -2.86
C LYS A 150 5.10 -1.20 -1.93
N ALA A 151 3.89 -0.95 -1.48
CA ALA A 151 3.21 -1.83 -0.57
C ALA A 151 1.70 -1.86 -0.82
N TYR A 152 1.10 -2.98 -0.43
CA TYR A 152 -0.33 -3.23 -0.52
C TYR A 152 -0.84 -3.71 0.84
N LEU A 153 -1.79 -2.99 1.41
CA LEU A 153 -2.40 -3.31 2.70
C LEU A 153 -3.83 -3.80 2.48
N ASN A 154 -4.18 -4.96 3.00
CA ASN A 154 -5.56 -5.44 3.06
C ASN A 154 -6.02 -5.53 4.51
N ILE A 155 -7.18 -4.96 4.82
CA ILE A 155 -7.80 -5.01 6.14
C ILE A 155 -9.11 -5.78 6.05
N ASP A 156 -9.26 -6.73 6.96
CA ASP A 156 -10.42 -7.58 7.10
C ASP A 156 -10.98 -7.45 8.51
N SER A 157 -12.30 -7.25 8.58
CA SER A 157 -13.02 -6.81 9.77
C SER A 157 -14.35 -7.54 9.91
N THR A 158 -14.88 -7.61 11.13
CA THR A 158 -16.15 -8.31 11.42
C THR A 158 -17.37 -7.43 11.21
N ASP A 159 -17.23 -6.11 11.32
CA ASP A 159 -18.32 -5.14 11.29
C ASP A 159 -18.57 -4.53 9.91
N ARG A 160 -17.70 -4.79 8.92
CA ARG A 160 -17.73 -4.14 7.60
C ARG A 160 -17.04 -4.97 6.52
N GLN A 161 -17.33 -4.65 5.26
CA GLN A 161 -16.67 -5.29 4.12
C GLN A 161 -15.15 -5.02 4.11
N PRO A 162 -14.32 -5.97 3.64
CA PRO A 162 -12.89 -5.76 3.48
C PRO A 162 -12.56 -4.57 2.58
N ILE A 163 -11.41 -3.96 2.83
CA ILE A 163 -10.85 -2.88 2.01
C ILE A 163 -9.35 -3.07 1.90
N SER A 164 -8.78 -2.61 0.79
CA SER A 164 -7.34 -2.54 0.63
C SER A 164 -6.84 -1.16 0.25
N TYR A 165 -5.53 -0.97 0.34
CA TYR A 165 -4.85 0.27 0.03
C TYR A 165 -3.56 0.00 -0.73
N ASP A 166 -3.33 0.78 -1.78
CA ASP A 166 -2.03 0.88 -2.42
C ASP A 166 -1.23 2.01 -1.78
N GLY A 167 0.08 1.82 -1.65
CA GLY A 167 0.95 2.83 -1.08
C GLY A 167 2.41 2.46 -1.14
N TYR A 168 3.17 3.01 -0.19
CA TYR A 168 4.59 2.74 -0.03
C TYR A 168 4.97 2.78 1.45
N ILE A 169 6.13 2.22 1.78
CA ILE A 169 6.68 2.32 3.13
C ILE A 169 7.76 3.39 3.21
N GLN A 170 7.88 4.00 4.38
CA GLN A 170 8.94 4.94 4.73
C GLN A 170 9.41 4.70 6.17
N GLU A 171 10.55 5.29 6.51
CA GLU A 171 11.04 5.29 7.88
C GLU A 171 10.03 5.97 8.81
N ASN A 172 9.94 5.48 10.05
CA ASN A 172 9.09 6.09 11.06
C ASN A 172 9.57 7.52 11.33
N SER A 173 8.66 8.49 11.23
CA SER A 173 8.92 9.85 11.70
C SER A 173 9.28 9.82 13.18
N LYS A 174 10.38 10.49 13.54
CA LYS A 174 10.82 10.70 14.92
C LYS A 174 9.83 11.57 15.69
#